data_AF-A0A2M9XQT3-F1
#
_entry.id   AF-A0A2M9XQT3-F1
#
_cell.length_a   1.000
_cell.length_b   1.000
_cell.length_c   1.000
_cell.angle_alpha   90.00
_cell.angle_beta   90.00
_cell.angle_gamma   90.00
#
_symmetry.space_group_name_H-M   'P 1'
#
loop_
_entity.id
_entity.type
_entity.pdbx_description
1 polymer ?
#
loop_
_entity_poly.entity_id
_entity_poly.type
_entity_poly.pdbx_seq_one_letter_code
_entity_poly.pdbx_strand_id
1 'polypeptide(L)'
;MRQDKENTTKLLINRIHRIKGQLDAVEKGLANDTMDCEKTLLILKAASQAIKKFGEAYVQEYMDRCVIENNKKLDLKNVKTAIKAAFFF
;
A
#
# COMPACT_ATOMS: atom_id res chain seq x y z
N MET A 1 7.79 22.47 9.33
CA MET A 1 8.45 21.24 8.84
C MET A 1 8.19 19.97 9.66
N ARG A 2 8.06 19.98 11.01
CA ARG A 2 7.71 18.75 11.77
C ARG A 2 6.24 18.30 11.58
N GLN A 3 5.33 19.26 11.43
CA GLN A 3 3.88 19.01 11.38
C GLN A 3 3.42 18.34 10.06
N ASP A 4 4.11 18.63 8.94
CA ASP A 4 3.80 18.01 7.63
C ASP A 4 4.19 16.52 7.59
N LYS A 5 5.32 16.14 8.22
CA LYS A 5 5.80 14.74 8.28
C LYS A 5 4.84 13.83 9.08
N GLU A 6 4.25 14.35 10.15
CA GLU A 6 3.30 13.61 11.00
C GLU A 6 1.99 13.35 10.26
N ASN A 7 1.51 14.36 9.50
CA ASN A 7 0.31 14.25 8.68
C ASN A 7 0.48 13.23 7.55
N THR A 8 1.61 13.21 6.84
CA THR A 8 1.86 12.23 5.77
C THR A 8 1.89 10.79 6.31
N THR A 9 2.56 10.56 7.44
CA THR A 9 2.63 9.22 8.06
C THR A 9 1.24 8.73 8.46
N LYS A 10 0.42 9.61 9.05
CA LYS A 10 -0.96 9.32 9.42
C LYS A 10 -1.83 8.98 8.20
N LEU A 11 -1.63 9.68 7.07
CA LEU A 11 -2.33 9.39 5.81
C LEU A 11 -1.98 8.00 5.26
N LEU A 12 -0.71 7.60 5.28
CA LEU A 12 -0.28 6.27 4.85
C LEU A 12 -0.87 5.17 5.75
N ILE A 13 -0.89 5.37 7.07
CA ILE A 13 -1.51 4.45 8.02
C ILE A 13 -3.01 4.31 7.75
N ASN A 14 -3.73 5.42 7.51
CA ASN A 14 -5.15 5.38 7.18
C ASN A 14 -5.44 4.58 5.90
N ARG A 15 -4.56 4.67 4.89
CA ARG A 15 -4.65 3.85 3.67
C ARG A 15 -4.51 2.36 3.98
N ILE A 16 -3.56 1.97 4.84
CA ILE A 16 -3.40 0.59 5.28
C ILE A 16 -4.65 0.10 6.02
N HIS A 17 -5.19 0.89 6.96
CA HIS A 17 -6.40 0.49 7.69
C HIS A 17 -7.58 0.22 6.75
N ARG A 18 -7.73 1.02 5.70
CA ARG A 18 -8.75 0.79 4.68
C ARG A 18 -8.53 -0.52 3.92
N ILE A 19 -7.30 -0.80 3.51
CA ILE A 19 -6.95 -2.05 2.82
C ILE A 19 -7.26 -3.26 3.71
N LYS A 20 -6.87 -3.20 4.99
CA LYS A 20 -7.17 -4.25 5.97
C LYS A 20 -8.67 -4.51 6.09
N GLY A 21 -9.48 -3.45 6.24
CA GLY A 21 -10.94 -3.60 6.30
C GLY A 21 -11.56 -4.24 5.04
N GLN A 22 -10.96 -4.04 3.87
CA GLN A 22 -11.39 -4.72 2.64
C GLN A 22 -11.04 -6.21 2.67
N LEU A 23 -9.85 -6.58 3.13
CA LEU A 23 -9.42 -7.98 3.24
C LEU A 23 -10.21 -8.72 4.33
N ASP A 24 -10.44 -8.09 5.49
CA ASP A 24 -11.25 -8.63 6.57
C ASP A 24 -12.69 -8.93 6.11
N ALA A 25 -13.25 -8.09 5.23
CA ALA A 25 -14.57 -8.31 4.66
C ALA A 25 -14.62 -9.56 3.77
N VAL A 26 -13.57 -9.80 2.98
CA VAL A 26 -13.44 -11.01 2.16
C VAL A 26 -13.28 -12.24 3.03
N GLU A 27 -12.40 -12.18 4.04
CA GLU A 27 -12.17 -13.28 5.00
C GLU A 27 -13.46 -13.67 5.73
N LYS A 28 -14.23 -12.68 6.21
CA LYS A 28 -15.54 -12.94 6.85
C LYS A 28 -16.55 -13.55 5.88
N GLY A 29 -16.55 -13.14 4.62
CA GLY A 29 -17.39 -13.73 3.58
C GLY A 29 -17.06 -15.21 3.35
N LEU A 30 -15.76 -15.55 3.34
CA LEU A 30 -15.26 -16.92 3.24
C LEU A 30 -15.64 -17.78 4.45
N ALA A 31 -15.46 -17.25 5.67
CA ALA A 31 -15.69 -18.01 6.90
C ALA A 31 -17.18 -18.33 7.16
N ASN A 32 -18.09 -17.47 6.69
CA ASN A 32 -19.51 -17.57 7.01
C ASN A 32 -20.37 -18.19 5.89
N ASP A 33 -19.78 -18.66 4.79
CA ASP A 33 -20.48 -19.21 3.60
C ASP A 33 -21.62 -18.32 3.07
N THR A 34 -21.50 -17.01 3.29
CA THR A 34 -22.46 -15.98 2.87
C THR A 34 -21.89 -15.16 1.72
N MET A 35 -21.04 -15.81 0.92
CA MET A 35 -20.20 -15.15 -0.05
C MET A 35 -21.02 -14.78 -1.29
N ASP A 36 -21.30 -13.49 -1.44
CA ASP A 36 -21.70 -12.93 -2.72
C ASP A 36 -20.45 -12.80 -3.60
N CYS A 37 -20.34 -13.69 -4.59
CA CYS A 37 -19.18 -13.77 -5.49
C CYS A 37 -18.92 -12.45 -6.22
N GLU A 38 -19.98 -11.78 -6.71
CA GLU A 38 -19.84 -10.52 -7.45
C GLU A 38 -19.34 -9.41 -6.52
N LYS A 39 -19.95 -9.28 -5.34
CA LYS A 39 -19.52 -8.33 -4.32
C LYS A 39 -18.09 -8.58 -3.86
N THR A 40 -17.71 -9.84 -3.69
CA THR A 40 -16.37 -10.25 -3.27
C THR A 40 -15.33 -9.89 -4.33
N LEU A 41 -15.62 -10.15 -5.61
CA LEU A 41 -14.77 -9.75 -6.74
C LEU A 41 -14.59 -8.22 -6.79
N LEU A 42 -15.66 -7.45 -6.54
CA LEU A 42 -15.58 -5.98 -6.46
C LEU A 42 -14.69 -5.50 -5.30
N ILE A 43 -14.80 -6.12 -4.12
CA ILE A 43 -13.96 -5.78 -2.97
C ILE A 43 -12.49 -6.11 -3.26
N LEU A 44 -12.21 -7.29 -3.82
CA LEU A 44 -10.85 -7.70 -4.20
C LEU A 44 -10.24 -6.75 -5.22
N LYS A 45 -11.00 -6.36 -6.26
CA LYS A 45 -10.57 -5.33 -7.23
C LYS A 45 -10.25 -4.01 -6.54
N ALA A 46 -11.10 -3.57 -5.60
CA ALA A 46 -10.89 -2.33 -4.87
C ALA A 46 -9.66 -2.41 -3.94
N ALA A 47 -9.42 -3.56 -3.30
CA ALA A 47 -8.25 -3.80 -2.44
C ALA A 47 -6.96 -3.79 -3.26
N SER A 48 -6.93 -4.49 -4.40
CA SER A 48 -5.78 -4.49 -5.32
C SER A 48 -5.41 -3.07 -5.77
N GLN A 49 -6.39 -2.27 -6.20
CA GLN A 49 -6.16 -0.89 -6.59
C GLN A 49 -5.72 0.00 -5.42
N ALA A 50 -6.22 -0.24 -4.21
CA ALA A 50 -5.80 0.47 -3.01
C ALA A 50 -4.36 0.14 -2.62
N ILE A 51 -3.93 -1.11 -2.73
CA ILE A 51 -2.55 -1.56 -2.50
C ILE A 51 -1.60 -0.87 -3.48
N LYS A 52 -1.94 -0.85 -4.78
CA LYS A 52 -1.13 -0.17 -5.80
C LYS A 52 -0.93 1.30 -5.47
N LYS A 53 -2.02 2.03 -5.21
CA LYS A 53 -1.98 3.46 -4.84
C LYS A 53 -1.27 3.73 -3.51
N PHE A 54 -1.36 2.81 -2.56
CA PHE A 54 -0.62 2.90 -1.31
C PHE A 54 0.88 2.79 -1.58
N GLY A 55 1.30 1.81 -2.38
CA GLY A 55 2.70 1.60 -2.69
C GLY A 55 3.34 2.74 -3.48
N GLU A 56 2.63 3.30 -4.47
CA GLU A 56 3.06 4.52 -5.16
C GLU A 56 3.31 5.67 -4.18
N ALA A 57 2.36 5.92 -3.26
CA ALA A 57 2.49 6.96 -2.25
C ALA A 57 3.59 6.66 -1.23
N TYR A 58 3.77 5.40 -0.83
CA TYR A 58 4.82 4.99 0.09
C TYR A 58 6.21 5.21 -0.54
N VAL A 59 6.40 4.86 -1.81
CA VAL A 59 7.66 5.09 -2.51
C VAL A 59 7.97 6.59 -2.55
N GLN A 60 7.03 7.42 -2.98
CA GLN A 60 7.22 8.88 -3.03
C GLN A 60 7.58 9.46 -1.66
N GLU A 61 6.88 9.05 -0.60
CA GLU A 61 7.02 9.69 0.71
C GLU A 61 8.13 9.11 1.58
N TYR A 62 8.40 7.80 1.49
CA TYR A 62 9.34 7.11 2.36
C TYR A 62 10.64 6.73 1.66
N MET A 63 10.67 6.48 0.35
CA MET A 63 11.93 6.19 -0.33
C MET A 63 12.77 7.45 -0.50
N ASP A 64 12.15 8.61 -0.75
CA ASP A 64 12.86 9.89 -0.77
C ASP A 64 13.53 10.16 0.59
N ARG A 65 12.80 9.93 1.69
CA ARG A 65 13.39 10.00 3.05
C ARG A 65 14.47 8.96 3.28
N CYS A 66 14.22 7.70 2.96
CA CYS A 66 15.14 6.59 3.26
C CYS A 66 16.45 6.69 2.46
N VAL A 67 16.39 7.18 1.22
CA VAL A 67 17.54 7.37 0.33
C VAL A 67 18.31 8.65 0.67
N ILE A 68 17.61 9.77 0.95
CA ILE A 68 18.25 11.07 1.22
C ILE A 68 18.86 11.11 2.64
N GLU A 69 18.15 10.61 3.66
CA GLU A 69 18.60 10.73 5.05
C GLU A 69 19.75 9.76 5.41
N ASN A 70 19.95 8.67 4.67
CA ASN A 70 20.92 7.64 5.06
C ASN A 70 22.33 7.76 4.45
N ASN A 71 22.58 8.60 3.44
CA ASN A 71 23.91 8.77 2.79
C ASN A 71 24.65 7.47 2.38
N LYS A 72 23.98 6.32 2.49
CA LYS A 72 24.46 5.03 2.03
C LYS A 72 24.12 4.99 0.55
N LYS A 73 25.10 4.58 -0.26
CA LYS A 73 24.88 4.13 -1.65
C LYS A 73 23.85 2.99 -1.61
N LEU A 74 22.57 3.34 -1.53
CA LEU A 74 21.48 2.46 -1.88
C LEU A 74 21.73 2.15 -3.34
N ASP A 75 21.90 0.87 -3.64
CA ASP A 75 21.98 0.43 -5.02
C ASP A 75 20.63 0.73 -5.67
N LEU A 76 20.54 1.92 -6.26
CA LEU A 76 19.35 2.48 -6.88
C LEU A 76 18.81 1.52 -7.95
N LYS A 77 19.63 0.62 -8.50
CA LYS A 77 19.15 -0.46 -9.38
C LYS A 77 18.25 -1.44 -8.64
N ASN A 78 18.63 -1.92 -7.45
CA ASN A 78 17.82 -2.89 -6.69
C ASN A 78 16.51 -2.28 -6.21
N VAL A 79 16.55 -1.01 -5.80
CA VAL A 79 15.36 -0.23 -5.45
C VAL A 79 14.45 -0.04 -6.66
N LYS A 80 14.98 0.40 -7.81
CA LYS A 80 14.19 0.63 -9.03
C LYS A 80 13.62 -0.68 -9.58
N THR A 81 14.33 -1.79 -9.44
CA THR A 81 13.86 -3.14 -9.79
C THR A 81 12.74 -3.60 -8.85
N ALA A 82 12.88 -3.40 -7.53
CA ALA A 82 11.84 -3.72 -6.56
C ALA A 82 10.55 -2.90 -6.80
N ILE A 83 10.69 -1.60 -7.11
CA ILE A 83 9.56 -0.72 -7.45
C ILE A 83 8.88 -1.19 -8.74
N LYS A 84 9.65 -1.54 -9.77
CA LYS A 84 9.10 -2.09 -11.02
C LYS A 84 8.35 -3.40 -10.79
N ALA A 85 8.94 -4.33 -10.04
CA ALA A 85 8.35 -5.62 -9.75
C ALA A 85 7.07 -5.52 -8.89
N ALA A 86 7.03 -4.59 -7.93
CA ALA A 86 5.90 -4.46 -7.02
C ALA A 86 4.67 -3.74 -7.62
N PHE A 87 4.85 -2.90 -8.64
CA PHE A 87 3.78 -1.98 -9.08
C PHE A 87 3.50 -1.91 -10.59
N PHE A 88 4.34 -2.52 -11.44
CA PHE A 88 4.24 -2.43 -12.91
C PHE A 88 3.96 -3.77 -13.63
N PHE A 89 3.51 -4.80 -12.90
CA PHE A 89 2.90 -6.00 -13.49
C PHE A 89 1.38 -5.90 -13.54
#